data_AF-A0A367QFX7-F1
#
_entry.id   AF-A0A367QFX7-F1
#
_cell.length_a   1.000
_cell.length_b   1.000
_cell.length_c   1.000
_cell.angle_alpha   90.00
_cell.angle_beta   90.00
_cell.angle_gamma   90.00
#
_symmetry.space_group_name_H-M   'P 1'
#
loop_
_entity.id
_entity.type
_entity.pdbx_description
1 polymer ?
#
loop_
_entity_poly.entity_id
_entity_poly.type
_entity_poly.pdbx_seq_one_letter_code
_entity_poly.pdbx_strand_id
1 'polypeptide(L)'
;MDEQLKKMIDEVCCYPDGSLERQKALNRLLTVIQQLPGIYKSGHQDYLEALNLTWEWVSRKICAFEARWPSLQQSLVIWINGYLKWRIKDLYIPDSNYIISLDRLTRNDEGDETSLLNILPDPQSPTITLDLLDIKIAQIQENQRLSLGKRIREYIEQDEEGKLTASCLRKNPECHCQLLAMRLLIENPPHKISDIARELNISNQTLYSHWKNNCLPLLREIGINFGYE
;
A
#
# COMPACT_ATOMS: atom_id res chain seq x y z
N MET A 1 -19.50 -23.04 14.61
CA MET A 1 -18.94 -21.67 14.57
C MET A 1 -18.30 -21.31 15.91
N ASP A 2 -19.02 -21.46 17.02
CA ASP A 2 -18.48 -21.17 18.37
C ASP A 2 -17.25 -22.01 18.75
N GLU A 3 -17.23 -23.31 18.47
CA GLU A 3 -16.04 -24.15 18.74
C GLU A 3 -14.82 -23.74 17.89
N GLN A 4 -15.04 -23.31 16.65
CA GLN A 4 -13.99 -22.84 15.75
C GLN A 4 -13.43 -21.50 16.24
N LEU A 5 -14.30 -20.57 16.64
CA LEU A 5 -13.89 -19.29 17.24
C LEU A 5 -13.09 -19.51 18.53
N LYS A 6 -13.54 -20.45 19.39
CA LYS A 6 -12.85 -20.78 20.63
C LYS A 6 -11.43 -21.28 20.35
N LYS A 7 -11.29 -22.24 19.43
CA LYS A 7 -9.98 -22.80 19.04
C LYS A 7 -9.04 -21.71 18.49
N MET A 8 -9.56 -20.78 17.69
CA MET A 8 -8.76 -19.67 17.14
C MET A 8 -8.33 -18.66 18.22
N ILE A 9 -9.19 -18.38 19.21
CA ILE A 9 -8.84 -17.54 20.36
C ILE A 9 -7.76 -18.24 21.20
N ASP A 10 -7.95 -19.52 21.49
CA ASP A 10 -6.97 -20.32 22.26
C ASP A 10 -5.61 -20.37 21.53
N GLU A 11 -5.60 -20.53 20.20
CA GLU A 11 -4.38 -20.51 19.38
C GLU A 11 -3.66 -19.17 19.45
N VAL A 12 -4.40 -18.05 19.38
CA VAL A 12 -3.83 -16.70 19.53
C VAL A 12 -3.19 -16.51 20.91
N CYS A 13 -3.83 -17.02 21.96
CA CYS A 13 -3.40 -16.82 23.34
C CYS A 13 -2.28 -17.76 23.79
N CYS A 14 -2.00 -18.83 23.03
CA CYS A 14 -0.85 -19.68 23.25
C CYS A 14 0.49 -19.01 22.91
N TYR A 15 0.50 -17.96 22.06
CA TYR A 15 1.72 -17.31 21.60
C TYR A 15 1.99 -15.99 22.35
N PRO A 16 3.27 -15.66 22.65
CA PRO A 16 3.62 -14.43 23.34
C PRO A 16 3.39 -13.19 22.46
N ASP A 17 3.14 -12.05 23.11
CA ASP A 17 2.94 -10.77 22.44
C ASP A 17 4.15 -10.41 21.56
N GLY A 18 3.88 -10.05 20.30
CA GLY A 18 4.90 -9.66 19.33
C GLY A 18 5.49 -10.80 18.48
N SER A 19 5.12 -12.07 18.70
CA SER A 19 5.58 -13.16 17.82
C SER A 19 4.90 -13.13 16.45
N LEU A 20 5.62 -13.61 15.43
CA LEU A 20 5.11 -13.72 14.05
C LEU A 20 3.93 -14.71 13.98
N GLU A 21 4.00 -15.76 14.79
CA GLU A 21 2.98 -16.80 14.94
C GLU A 21 1.69 -16.20 15.49
N ARG A 22 1.78 -15.35 16.53
CA ARG A 22 0.64 -14.64 17.09
C ARG A 22 0.00 -13.71 16.07
N GLN A 23 0.80 -12.96 15.31
CA GLN A 23 0.29 -12.08 14.27
C GLN A 23 -0.46 -12.85 13.17
N LYS A 24 0.09 -13.99 12.72
CA LYS A 24 -0.58 -14.85 11.74
C LYS A 24 -1.89 -15.42 12.27
N ALA A 25 -1.92 -15.89 13.51
CA ALA A 25 -3.13 -16.40 14.15
C ALA A 25 -4.19 -15.29 14.34
N LEU A 26 -3.76 -14.09 14.75
CA LEU A 26 -4.62 -12.92 14.89
C LEU A 26 -5.25 -12.48 13.58
N ASN A 27 -4.46 -12.40 12.50
CA ASN A 27 -4.98 -12.01 11.20
C ASN A 27 -6.08 -12.98 10.73
N ARG A 28 -5.88 -14.29 10.92
CA ARG A 28 -6.90 -15.30 10.61
C ARG A 28 -8.16 -15.10 11.45
N LEU A 29 -8.01 -14.86 12.76
CA LEU A 29 -9.13 -14.61 13.65
C LEU A 29 -9.89 -13.34 13.27
N LEU A 30 -9.19 -12.23 12.99
CA LEU A 30 -9.79 -10.97 12.58
C LEU A 30 -10.60 -11.09 11.28
N THR A 31 -10.09 -11.84 10.28
CA THR A 31 -10.85 -12.10 9.04
C THR A 31 -12.19 -12.77 9.34
N VAL A 32 -12.22 -13.74 10.26
CA VAL A 32 -13.47 -14.43 10.65
C VAL A 32 -14.37 -13.49 11.44
N ILE A 33 -13.83 -12.76 12.41
CA ILE A 33 -14.60 -11.84 13.27
C ILE A 33 -15.27 -10.73 12.46
N GLN A 34 -14.56 -10.14 11.49
CA GLN A 34 -15.08 -9.08 10.63
C GLN A 34 -16.25 -9.54 9.74
N GLN A 35 -16.31 -10.84 9.44
CA GLN A 35 -17.40 -11.45 8.66
C GLN A 35 -18.60 -11.87 9.54
N LEU A 36 -18.52 -11.75 10.86
CA LEU A 36 -19.61 -12.14 11.74
C LEU A 36 -20.84 -11.23 11.53
N PRO A 37 -22.04 -11.81 11.44
CA PRO A 37 -23.27 -11.04 11.39
C PRO A 37 -23.46 -10.28 12.70
N GLY A 38 -23.84 -9.00 12.60
CA GLY A 38 -24.20 -8.18 13.76
C GLY A 38 -23.11 -7.24 14.28
N ILE A 39 -21.93 -7.16 13.63
CA ILE A 39 -21.01 -6.04 13.87
C ILE A 39 -21.73 -4.73 13.53
N TYR A 40 -21.72 -3.80 14.49
CA TYR A 40 -22.42 -2.54 14.40
C TYR A 40 -21.85 -1.70 13.25
N LYS A 41 -22.74 -1.22 12.37
CA LYS A 41 -22.41 -0.31 11.27
C LYS A 41 -23.07 1.05 11.54
N SER A 42 -22.32 2.12 11.36
CA SER A 42 -22.81 3.49 11.49
C SER A 42 -22.46 4.29 10.25
N GLY A 43 -23.33 5.24 9.89
CA GLY A 43 -23.04 6.24 8.85
C GLY A 43 -22.25 7.45 9.39
N HIS A 44 -21.72 7.37 10.61
CA HIS A 44 -20.93 8.44 11.22
C HIS A 44 -19.60 8.63 10.49
N GLN A 45 -19.14 9.88 10.35
CA GLN A 45 -17.88 10.21 9.65
C GLN A 45 -16.67 9.49 10.28
N ASP A 46 -16.58 9.49 11.61
CA ASP A 46 -15.47 8.85 12.36
C ASP A 46 -15.67 7.34 12.59
N TYR A 47 -16.68 6.73 11.95
CA TYR A 47 -16.97 5.31 12.14
C TYR A 47 -15.80 4.42 11.72
N LEU A 48 -15.15 4.72 10.59
CA LEU A 48 -14.02 3.93 10.10
C LEU A 48 -12.81 4.00 11.02
N GLU A 49 -12.53 5.19 11.56
CA GLU A 49 -11.46 5.38 12.55
C GLU A 49 -11.77 4.64 13.85
N ALA A 50 -12.99 4.79 14.38
CA ALA A 50 -13.45 4.05 15.55
C ALA A 50 -13.38 2.53 15.34
N LEU A 51 -13.70 2.06 14.13
CA LEU A 51 -13.62 0.64 13.77
C LEU A 51 -12.18 0.15 13.75
N ASN A 52 -11.24 0.92 13.19
CA ASN A 52 -9.82 0.57 13.17
C ASN A 52 -9.25 0.48 14.60
N LEU A 53 -9.51 1.49 15.44
CA LEU A 53 -9.11 1.50 16.85
C LEU A 53 -9.74 0.35 17.65
N THR A 54 -10.95 -0.08 17.25
CA THR A 54 -11.60 -1.24 17.83
C THR A 54 -10.85 -2.52 17.49
N TRP A 55 -10.39 -2.71 16.25
CA TRP A 55 -9.59 -3.89 15.88
C TRP A 55 -8.23 -3.92 16.57
N GLU A 56 -7.57 -2.78 16.69
CA GLU A 56 -6.33 -2.68 17.46
C GLU A 56 -6.56 -3.10 18.92
N TRP A 57 -7.64 -2.60 19.55
CA TRP A 57 -7.99 -2.99 20.91
C TRP A 57 -8.33 -4.47 21.05
N VAL A 58 -9.12 -5.03 20.13
CA VAL A 58 -9.43 -6.47 20.09
C VAL A 58 -8.13 -7.28 20.01
N SER A 59 -7.18 -6.93 19.12
CA SER A 59 -5.91 -7.64 18.97
C SER A 59 -5.06 -7.69 20.25
N ARG A 60 -5.23 -6.69 21.14
CA ARG A 60 -4.53 -6.59 22.44
C ARG A 60 -5.28 -7.29 23.57
N LYS A 61 -6.62 -7.31 23.52
CA LYS A 61 -7.46 -7.75 24.65
C LYS A 61 -8.20 -9.06 24.42
N ILE A 62 -8.09 -9.67 23.24
CA ILE A 62 -8.79 -10.91 22.91
C ILE A 62 -8.49 -12.06 23.88
N CYS A 63 -7.29 -12.12 24.46
CA CYS A 63 -6.95 -13.14 25.46
C CYS A 63 -7.53 -12.90 26.85
N ALA A 64 -8.01 -11.69 27.11
CA ALA A 64 -8.75 -11.36 28.32
C ALA A 64 -10.28 -11.42 28.09
N PHE A 65 -10.73 -11.88 26.93
CA PHE A 65 -12.14 -12.01 26.61
C PHE A 65 -12.76 -13.24 27.29
N GLU A 66 -13.86 -13.01 28.00
CA GLU A 66 -14.65 -14.07 28.63
C GLU A 66 -16.08 -14.04 28.09
N ALA A 67 -16.57 -15.22 27.65
CA ALA A 67 -17.92 -15.35 27.16
C ALA A 67 -18.93 -15.21 28.30
N ARG A 68 -19.86 -14.27 28.18
CA ARG A 68 -20.94 -14.05 29.17
C ARG A 68 -22.25 -14.76 28.80
N TRP A 69 -22.40 -15.15 27.53
CA TRP A 69 -23.60 -15.78 27.00
C TRP A 69 -23.27 -17.19 26.45
N PRO A 70 -24.29 -18.07 26.29
CA PRO A 70 -24.09 -19.43 25.81
C PRO A 70 -23.45 -19.50 24.43
N SER A 71 -23.73 -18.50 23.58
CA SER A 71 -23.05 -18.36 22.30
C SER A 71 -21.81 -17.49 22.43
N LEU A 72 -20.67 -18.07 22.06
CA LEU A 72 -19.38 -17.40 22.03
C LEU A 72 -19.40 -16.26 21.00
N GLN A 73 -19.93 -16.54 19.80
CA GLN A 73 -20.11 -15.55 18.74
C GLN A 73 -20.92 -14.34 19.21
N GLN A 74 -22.08 -14.57 19.84
CA GLN A 74 -22.93 -13.46 20.31
C GLN A 74 -22.23 -12.64 21.40
N SER A 75 -21.56 -13.32 22.35
CA SER A 75 -20.77 -12.65 23.39
C SER A 75 -19.68 -11.78 22.80
N LEU A 76 -18.97 -12.28 21.78
CA LEU A 76 -17.87 -11.60 21.13
C LEU A 76 -18.35 -10.38 20.34
N VAL A 77 -19.44 -10.52 19.57
CA VAL A 77 -20.06 -9.42 18.83
C VAL A 77 -20.54 -8.32 19.78
N ILE A 78 -21.18 -8.67 20.90
CA ILE A 78 -21.62 -7.69 21.91
C ILE A 78 -20.43 -6.96 22.52
N TRP A 79 -19.36 -7.67 22.84
CA TRP A 79 -18.14 -7.10 23.42
C TRP A 79 -17.46 -6.10 22.47
N ILE A 80 -17.31 -6.48 21.20
CA ILE A 80 -16.77 -5.61 20.14
C ILE A 80 -17.67 -4.38 19.93
N ASN A 81 -18.98 -4.60 19.78
CA ASN A 81 -19.94 -3.51 19.55
C ASN A 81 -20.02 -2.55 20.73
N GLY A 82 -19.86 -3.04 21.96
CA GLY A 82 -19.79 -2.21 23.16
C GLY A 82 -18.63 -1.24 23.08
N TYR A 83 -17.43 -1.73 22.79
CA TYR A 83 -16.24 -0.88 22.65
C TYR A 83 -16.37 0.09 21.46
N LEU A 84 -16.82 -0.40 20.31
CA LEU A 84 -16.99 0.41 19.10
C LEU A 84 -17.93 1.61 19.32
N LYS A 85 -19.07 1.40 19.98
CA LYS A 85 -20.01 2.50 20.29
C LYS A 85 -19.39 3.57 21.19
N TRP A 86 -18.62 3.15 22.19
CA TRP A 86 -17.89 4.09 23.04
C TRP A 86 -16.80 4.84 22.28
N ARG A 87 -16.08 4.17 21.37
CA ARG A 87 -15.06 4.85 20.55
C ARG A 87 -15.62 5.87 19.59
N ILE A 88 -16.76 5.58 18.95
CA ILE A 88 -17.46 6.58 18.15
C ILE A 88 -17.83 7.79 19.03
N LYS A 89 -18.31 7.55 20.25
CA LYS A 89 -18.66 8.63 21.18
C LYS A 89 -17.45 9.43 21.66
N ASP A 90 -16.31 8.77 21.90
CA ASP A 90 -15.08 9.42 22.34
C ASP A 90 -14.50 10.32 21.25
N LEU A 91 -14.46 9.84 20.00
CA LEU A 91 -14.08 10.65 18.84
C LEU A 91 -15.07 11.79 18.58
N TYR A 92 -16.32 11.62 19.00
CA TYR A 92 -17.36 12.63 18.91
C TYR A 92 -17.33 13.66 20.06
N ILE A 93 -16.55 13.46 21.15
CA ILE A 93 -16.45 14.50 22.19
C ILE A 93 -15.98 15.77 21.48
N PRO A 94 -16.79 16.85 21.50
CA PRO A 94 -16.45 18.05 20.77
C PRO A 94 -15.27 18.69 21.49
N ASP A 95 -14.06 18.32 21.10
CA ASP A 95 -12.97 19.28 21.10
C ASP A 95 -13.54 20.47 20.33
N SER A 96 -13.60 21.63 20.98
CA SER A 96 -14.16 22.88 20.45
C SER A 96 -13.51 23.37 19.14
N ASN A 97 -12.64 22.56 18.54
CA ASN A 97 -11.93 22.76 17.29
C ASN A 97 -12.49 21.94 16.11
N TYR A 98 -13.51 21.08 16.31
CA TYR A 98 -14.06 20.23 15.24
C TYR A 98 -15.11 20.91 14.34
N ILE A 99 -15.38 22.20 14.53
CA ILE A 99 -16.09 22.99 13.52
C ILE A 99 -15.05 23.43 12.49
N ILE A 100 -14.81 22.58 11.48
CA ILE A 100 -14.20 23.05 10.23
C ILE A 100 -15.15 24.11 9.68
N SER A 101 -14.79 25.39 9.85
CA SER A 101 -15.50 26.47 9.19
C SER A 101 -15.38 26.23 7.68
N LEU A 102 -16.52 26.09 7.01
CA LEU A 102 -16.59 25.96 5.55
C LEU A 102 -16.05 27.20 4.85
N ASP A 103 -15.95 28.34 5.55
CA ASP A 103 -15.36 29.59 5.11
C ASP A 103 -13.83 29.62 5.31
N ARG A 104 -13.24 28.55 5.85
CA ARG A 104 -11.79 28.47 6.03
C ARG A 104 -11.11 28.47 4.66
N LEU A 105 -10.25 29.45 4.45
CA LEU A 105 -9.44 29.58 3.25
C LEU A 105 -8.39 28.46 3.21
N THR A 106 -8.28 27.82 2.05
CA THR A 106 -7.28 26.80 1.72
C THR A 106 -6.63 27.15 0.39
N ARG A 107 -5.35 26.82 0.24
CA ARG A 107 -4.61 27.07 -1.01
C ARG A 107 -4.87 25.90 -1.97
N ASN A 108 -5.34 26.19 -3.17
CA ASN A 108 -5.50 25.18 -4.22
C ASN A 108 -4.15 24.86 -4.91
N ASP A 109 -4.13 23.85 -5.79
CA ASP A 109 -2.92 23.42 -6.52
C ASP A 109 -2.31 24.53 -7.41
N GLU A 110 -3.06 25.58 -7.73
CA GLU A 110 -2.63 26.74 -8.52
C GLU A 110 -2.08 27.89 -7.65
N GLY A 111 -2.14 27.77 -6.32
CA GLY A 111 -1.61 28.75 -5.36
C GLY A 111 -2.62 29.79 -4.86
N ASP A 112 -3.85 29.77 -5.36
CA ASP A 112 -4.92 30.69 -4.99
C ASP A 112 -5.65 30.27 -3.71
N GLU A 113 -6.03 31.26 -2.91
CA GLU A 113 -6.82 31.07 -1.70
C GLU A 113 -8.30 30.86 -2.08
N THR A 114 -8.79 29.66 -1.84
CA THR A 114 -10.18 29.26 -2.09
C THR A 114 -10.81 28.72 -0.81
N SER A 115 -12.06 29.09 -0.58
CA SER A 115 -12.85 28.59 0.56
C SER A 115 -13.15 27.09 0.39
N LEU A 116 -13.08 26.32 1.47
CA LEU A 116 -13.37 24.88 1.47
C LEU A 116 -14.73 24.56 0.83
N LEU A 117 -15.73 25.41 1.03
CA LEU A 117 -17.06 25.25 0.42
C LEU A 117 -17.02 25.17 -1.12
N ASN A 118 -16.11 25.91 -1.75
CA ASN A 118 -15.99 25.96 -3.21
C ASN A 118 -15.20 24.77 -3.78
N ILE A 119 -14.52 24.00 -2.92
CA ILE A 119 -13.76 22.80 -3.30
C ILE A 119 -14.65 21.56 -3.22
N LEU A 120 -15.71 21.60 -2.40
CA LEU A 120 -16.62 20.48 -2.25
C LEU A 120 -17.48 20.30 -3.51
N PRO A 121 -17.62 19.06 -4.02
CA PRO A 121 -18.59 18.78 -5.07
C PRO A 121 -20.00 19.12 -4.60
N ASP A 122 -20.84 19.60 -5.52
CA ASP A 122 -22.26 19.88 -5.25
C ASP A 122 -22.93 18.65 -4.61
N PRO A 123 -23.66 18.77 -3.48
CA PRO A 123 -24.39 17.67 -2.86
C PRO A 123 -25.43 17.00 -3.76
N GLN A 124 -25.81 17.60 -4.90
CA GLN A 124 -26.63 16.95 -5.93
C GLN A 124 -25.82 16.13 -6.95
N SER A 125 -24.49 16.17 -6.91
CA SER A 125 -23.68 15.21 -7.63
C SER A 125 -23.98 13.83 -7.06
N PRO A 126 -24.49 12.89 -7.88
CA PRO A 126 -24.70 11.56 -7.40
C PRO A 126 -23.31 11.01 -7.08
N THR A 127 -23.08 10.72 -5.80
CA THR A 127 -22.05 9.80 -5.36
C THR A 127 -20.60 10.27 -5.50
N ILE A 128 -20.03 10.78 -4.40
CA ILE A 128 -18.71 10.25 -3.98
C ILE A 128 -18.98 8.80 -3.55
N THR A 129 -19.18 7.91 -4.52
CA THR A 129 -19.23 6.46 -4.30
C THR A 129 -17.84 5.99 -3.92
N LEU A 130 -17.76 4.85 -3.23
CA LEU A 130 -16.51 4.11 -3.05
C LEU A 130 -15.76 3.95 -4.39
N ASP A 131 -16.51 3.73 -5.48
CA ASP A 131 -16.00 3.66 -6.86
C ASP A 131 -15.21 4.90 -7.29
N LEU A 132 -15.60 6.11 -6.89
CA LEU A 132 -14.88 7.34 -7.26
C LEU A 132 -13.54 7.46 -6.50
N LEU A 133 -13.50 7.01 -5.25
CA LEU A 133 -12.26 6.95 -4.48
C LEU A 133 -11.31 5.92 -5.08
N ASP A 134 -11.81 4.76 -5.49
CA ASP A 134 -11.01 3.72 -6.15
C ASP A 134 -10.46 4.23 -7.49
N ILE A 135 -11.26 4.96 -8.28
CA ILE A 135 -10.79 5.62 -9.51
C ILE A 135 -9.69 6.64 -9.20
N LYS A 136 -9.86 7.48 -8.18
CA LYS A 136 -8.84 8.47 -7.80
C LYS A 136 -7.56 7.81 -7.28
N ILE A 137 -7.66 6.76 -6.48
CA ILE A 137 -6.52 5.99 -6.00
C ILE A 137 -5.75 5.40 -7.19
N ALA A 138 -6.46 4.80 -8.16
CA ALA A 138 -5.86 4.27 -9.37
C ALA A 138 -5.14 5.36 -10.20
N GLN A 139 -5.75 6.55 -10.33
CA GLN A 139 -5.13 7.69 -11.01
C GLN A 139 -3.85 8.17 -10.31
N ILE A 140 -3.89 8.28 -8.98
CA ILE A 140 -2.72 8.68 -8.19
C ILE A 140 -1.58 7.66 -8.35
N GLN A 141 -1.91 6.37 -8.25
CA GLN A 141 -0.94 5.29 -8.44
C GLN A 141 -0.32 5.29 -9.85
N GLU A 142 -1.14 5.49 -10.89
CA GLU A 142 -0.63 5.55 -12.26
C GLU A 142 0.27 6.77 -12.47
N ASN A 143 -0.12 7.95 -11.96
CA ASN A 143 0.69 9.15 -12.03
C ASN A 143 2.04 8.99 -11.31
N GLN A 144 2.03 8.35 -10.14
CA GLN A 144 3.25 8.01 -9.40
C GLN A 144 4.14 7.06 -10.21
N ARG A 145 3.55 6.02 -10.83
CA ARG A 145 4.28 5.06 -11.67
C ARG A 145 4.91 5.71 -12.90
N LEU A 146 4.18 6.61 -13.57
CA LEU A 146 4.68 7.37 -14.72
C LEU A 146 5.81 8.33 -14.32
N SER A 147 5.64 9.06 -13.22
CA SER A 147 6.67 9.95 -12.66
C SER A 147 7.95 9.19 -12.29
N LEU A 148 7.81 8.07 -11.59
CA LEU A 148 8.92 7.19 -11.22
C LEU A 148 9.64 6.65 -12.45
N GLY A 149 8.89 6.14 -13.44
CA GLY A 149 9.44 5.64 -14.70
C GLY A 149 10.21 6.72 -15.47
N LYS A 150 9.73 7.97 -15.46
CA LYS A 150 10.43 9.12 -16.06
C LYS A 150 11.76 9.40 -15.37
N ARG A 151 11.78 9.45 -14.03
CA ARG A 151 13.01 9.69 -13.25
C ARG A 151 14.05 8.58 -13.44
N ILE A 152 13.62 7.32 -13.47
CA ILE A 152 14.51 6.18 -13.74
C ILE A 152 15.08 6.26 -15.16
N ARG A 153 14.25 6.61 -16.15
CA ARG A 153 14.71 6.82 -17.53
C ARG A 153 15.77 7.91 -17.60
N GLU A 154 15.51 9.08 -17.01
CA GLU A 154 16.45 10.20 -16.98
C GLU A 154 17.77 9.79 -16.30
N TYR A 155 17.71 9.03 -15.20
CA TYR A 155 18.91 8.50 -14.56
C TYR A 155 19.70 7.55 -15.45
N ILE A 156 19.03 6.64 -16.18
CA ILE A 156 19.70 5.74 -17.12
C ILE A 156 20.34 6.53 -18.27
N GLU A 157 19.67 7.56 -18.78
CA GLU A 157 20.18 8.38 -19.88
C GLU A 157 21.39 9.23 -19.47
N GLN A 158 21.39 9.79 -18.26
CA GLN A 158 22.45 10.67 -17.78
C GLN A 158 23.64 9.91 -17.18
N ASP A 159 23.39 8.81 -16.46
CA ASP A 159 24.39 8.02 -15.73
C ASP A 159 25.44 8.90 -15.01
N GLU A 160 24.99 9.92 -14.26
CA GLU A 160 25.88 10.95 -13.68
C GLU A 160 26.97 10.36 -12.76
N GLU A 161 26.68 9.24 -12.10
CA GLU A 161 27.61 8.53 -11.22
C GLU A 161 28.50 7.52 -11.95
N GLY A 162 28.25 7.29 -13.24
CA GLY A 162 28.97 6.31 -14.06
C GLY A 162 28.76 4.85 -13.64
N LYS A 163 27.76 4.55 -12.81
CA LYS A 163 27.54 3.20 -12.26
C LYS A 163 27.15 2.21 -13.36
N LEU A 164 26.31 2.65 -14.31
CA LEU A 164 25.82 1.80 -15.40
C LEU A 164 26.88 1.62 -16.49
N THR A 165 27.71 2.63 -16.74
CA THR A 165 28.84 2.60 -17.68
C THR A 165 30.05 1.83 -17.13
N ALA A 166 30.33 1.91 -15.83
CA ALA A 166 31.41 1.15 -15.20
C ALA A 166 31.17 -0.37 -15.22
N SER A 167 29.91 -0.80 -15.19
CA SER A 167 29.52 -2.22 -15.30
C SER A 167 29.55 -2.68 -16.76
N CYS A 168 30.76 -2.88 -17.29
CA CYS A 168 30.99 -3.37 -18.65
C CYS A 168 31.45 -4.83 -18.68
N LEU A 169 31.22 -5.48 -19.81
CA LEU A 169 31.72 -6.82 -20.05
C LEU A 169 33.26 -6.77 -20.20
N ARG A 170 34.01 -7.53 -19.38
CA ARG A 170 35.50 -7.51 -19.35
C ARG A 170 36.19 -7.61 -20.72
N LYS A 171 35.56 -8.28 -21.69
CA LYS A 171 36.11 -8.47 -23.04
C LYS A 171 35.67 -7.40 -24.05
N ASN A 172 34.61 -6.65 -23.76
CA ASN A 172 34.05 -5.61 -24.62
C ASN A 172 33.55 -4.43 -23.75
N PRO A 173 34.37 -3.38 -23.55
CA PRO A 173 34.00 -2.23 -22.73
C PRO A 173 32.83 -1.43 -23.33
N GLU A 174 32.58 -1.55 -24.63
CA GLU A 174 31.41 -0.96 -25.29
C GLU A 174 30.09 -1.61 -24.86
N CYS A 175 30.13 -2.81 -24.30
CA CYS A 175 28.95 -3.49 -23.78
C CYS A 175 28.80 -3.21 -22.28
N HIS A 176 28.23 -2.06 -21.96
CA HIS A 176 27.91 -1.65 -20.59
C HIS A 176 26.41 -1.67 -20.31
N CYS A 177 26.03 -1.72 -19.02
CA CYS A 177 24.64 -1.87 -18.62
C CYS A 177 23.74 -0.69 -19.03
N GLN A 178 24.29 0.51 -19.18
CA GLN A 178 23.53 1.67 -19.69
C GLN A 178 23.07 1.43 -21.14
N LEU A 179 23.97 0.99 -22.03
CA LEU A 179 23.64 0.70 -23.43
C LEU A 179 22.55 -0.37 -23.53
N LEU A 180 22.67 -1.43 -22.73
CA LEU A 180 21.68 -2.50 -22.71
C LEU A 180 20.33 -2.01 -22.17
N ALA A 181 20.32 -1.19 -21.12
CA ALA A 181 19.10 -0.59 -20.60
C ALA A 181 18.43 0.32 -21.65
N MET A 182 19.20 1.15 -22.35
CA MET A 182 18.71 2.01 -23.42
C MET A 182 18.03 1.20 -24.52
N ARG A 183 18.73 0.18 -25.05
CA ARG A 183 18.27 -0.60 -26.20
C ARG A 183 17.14 -1.58 -25.89
N LEU A 184 17.10 -2.12 -24.68
CA LEU A 184 16.13 -3.15 -24.28
C LEU A 184 14.89 -2.58 -23.59
N LEU A 185 14.97 -1.39 -23.00
CA LEU A 185 13.88 -0.84 -22.16
C LEU A 185 13.38 0.54 -22.61
N ILE A 186 14.24 1.38 -23.18
CA ILE A 186 13.95 2.80 -23.43
C ILE A 186 13.58 3.06 -24.90
N GLU A 187 14.29 2.43 -25.84
CA GLU A 187 14.03 2.52 -27.28
C GLU A 187 12.71 1.85 -27.68
N ASN A 188 12.02 2.44 -28.65
CA ASN A 188 10.76 1.94 -29.21
C ASN A 188 10.90 1.73 -30.72
N PRO A 189 10.83 0.49 -31.24
CA PRO A 189 10.63 -0.77 -30.50
C PRO A 189 11.89 -1.21 -29.74
N PRO A 190 11.74 -1.96 -28.63
CA PRO A 190 12.88 -2.55 -27.94
C PRO A 190 13.65 -3.53 -28.82
N HIS A 191 14.97 -3.45 -28.81
CA HIS A 191 15.82 -4.41 -29.50
C HIS A 191 15.77 -5.79 -28.82
N LYS A 192 16.06 -6.84 -29.58
CA LYS A 192 16.27 -8.18 -29.01
C LYS A 192 17.72 -8.33 -28.62
N ILE A 193 17.98 -9.09 -27.54
CA ILE A 193 19.33 -9.49 -27.13
C ILE A 193 20.11 -10.10 -28.31
N SER A 194 19.46 -10.85 -29.19
CA SER A 194 20.08 -11.45 -30.38
C SER A 194 20.62 -10.46 -31.39
N ASP A 195 19.94 -9.33 -31.57
CA ASP A 195 20.36 -8.30 -32.52
C ASP A 195 21.58 -7.55 -31.96
N ILE A 196 21.52 -7.17 -30.67
CA ILE A 196 22.63 -6.53 -29.96
C ILE A 196 23.85 -7.44 -29.91
N ALA A 197 23.66 -8.74 -29.64
CA ALA A 197 24.75 -9.71 -29.60
C ALA A 197 25.46 -9.83 -30.96
N ARG A 198 24.69 -9.83 -32.06
CA ARG A 198 25.23 -9.87 -33.42
C ARG A 198 26.00 -8.60 -33.75
N GLU A 199 25.47 -7.43 -33.40
CA GLU A 199 26.14 -6.13 -33.64
C GLU A 199 27.45 -5.99 -32.89
N LEU A 200 27.48 -6.38 -31.61
CA LEU A 200 28.67 -6.30 -30.77
C LEU A 200 29.63 -7.50 -30.94
N ASN A 201 29.30 -8.44 -31.83
CA ASN A 201 30.04 -9.69 -32.05
C ASN A 201 30.27 -10.49 -30.74
N ILE A 202 29.25 -10.55 -29.88
CA ILE A 202 29.24 -11.27 -28.60
C ILE A 202 28.33 -12.50 -28.72
N SER A 203 28.66 -13.60 -28.03
CA SER A 203 27.73 -14.73 -28.01
C SER A 203 26.44 -14.38 -27.24
N ASN A 204 25.30 -14.78 -27.78
CA ASN A 204 23.97 -14.56 -27.18
C ASN A 204 23.91 -14.97 -25.70
N GLN A 205 24.50 -16.12 -25.36
CA GLN A 205 24.55 -16.63 -23.99
C GLN A 205 25.34 -15.70 -23.06
N THR A 206 26.47 -15.14 -23.53
CA THR A 206 27.30 -14.23 -22.75
C THR A 206 26.56 -12.91 -22.51
N LEU A 207 25.94 -12.36 -23.55
CA LEU A 207 25.19 -11.10 -23.44
C LEU A 207 23.99 -11.26 -22.49
N TYR A 208 23.22 -12.34 -22.65
CA TYR A 208 22.09 -12.64 -21.78
C TYR A 208 22.53 -12.84 -20.33
N SER A 209 23.63 -13.58 -20.09
CA SER A 209 24.19 -13.75 -18.75
C SER A 209 24.60 -12.41 -18.13
N HIS A 210 25.25 -11.54 -18.90
CA HIS A 210 25.65 -10.23 -18.41
C HIS A 210 24.45 -9.34 -18.05
N TRP A 211 23.45 -9.29 -18.94
CA TRP A 211 22.19 -8.60 -18.70
C TRP A 211 21.49 -9.10 -17.43
N LYS A 212 21.32 -10.43 -17.31
CA LYS A 212 20.58 -11.06 -16.22
C LYS A 212 21.26 -10.93 -14.86
N ASN A 213 22.59 -11.11 -14.83
CA ASN A 213 23.32 -11.26 -13.58
C ASN A 213 24.02 -9.97 -13.11
N ASN A 214 24.20 -8.97 -13.98
CA ASN A 214 24.86 -7.72 -13.60
C ASN A 214 23.93 -6.52 -13.82
N CYS A 215 23.38 -6.37 -15.02
CA CYS A 215 22.62 -5.17 -15.36
C CYS A 215 21.24 -5.11 -14.70
N LEU A 216 20.47 -6.20 -14.70
CA LEU A 216 19.16 -6.24 -14.04
C LEU A 216 19.26 -6.01 -12.51
N PRO A 217 20.19 -6.65 -11.77
CA PRO A 217 20.36 -6.35 -10.34
C PRO A 217 20.69 -4.89 -10.07
N LEU A 218 21.57 -4.29 -10.88
CA LEU A 218 21.95 -2.88 -10.74
C LEU A 218 20.77 -1.94 -11.02
N LEU A 219 19.99 -2.20 -12.06
CA LEU A 219 18.75 -1.45 -12.37
C LEU A 219 17.70 -1.62 -11.27
N ARG A 220 17.63 -2.79 -10.64
CA ARG A 220 16.73 -3.03 -9.50
C ARG A 220 17.16 -2.22 -8.27
N GLU A 221 18.45 -2.17 -7.97
CA GLU A 221 18.99 -1.34 -6.89
C GLU A 221 18.70 0.14 -7.13
N ILE A 222 18.92 0.63 -8.36
CA ILE A 222 18.55 1.99 -8.77
C ILE A 222 17.05 2.21 -8.57
N GLY A 223 16.20 1.29 -9.05
CA GLY A 223 14.76 1.37 -8.85
C GLY A 223 14.37 1.51 -7.39
N ILE A 224 14.93 0.67 -6.50
CA ILE A 224 14.69 0.73 -5.05
C ILE A 224 15.11 2.09 -4.49
N ASN A 225 16.27 2.63 -4.89
CA ASN A 225 16.73 3.95 -4.45
C ASN A 225 15.79 5.09 -4.87
N PHE A 226 15.06 4.93 -5.97
CA PHE A 226 14.04 5.88 -6.42
C PHE A 226 12.65 5.64 -5.80
N GLY A 227 12.48 4.61 -4.98
CA GLY A 227 11.22 4.28 -4.30
C GLY A 227 10.36 3.23 -5.02
N TYR A 228 10.97 2.40 -5.88
CA TYR A 228 10.33 1.22 -6.43
C TYR A 228 10.36 0.08 -5.40
N GLU A 229 9.22 -0.23 -4.78
CA GLU A 229 9.02 -1.34 -3.84
C GLU A 229 8.62 -2.66 -4.53
#